data_AF-A0A950WQF4-F1
#
_entry.id   AF-A0A950WQF4-F1
#
_cell.length_a   1.000
_cell.length_b   1.000
_cell.length_c   1.000
_cell.angle_alpha   90.00
_cell.angle_beta   90.00
_cell.angle_gamma   90.00
#
_symmetry.space_group_name_H-M   'P 1'
#
loop_
_entity.id
_entity.type
_entity.pdbx_description
1 polymer ?
#
loop_
_entity_poly.entity_id
_entity_poly.type
_entity_poly.pdbx_seq_one_letter_code
_entity_poly.pdbx_strand_id
1 'polypeptide(L)'
;MTTSTGETERIRGYLIAQANKLTPAELAAKLRADTAPLQAIGAAVPTAHFADRPTPDEWSAAEVYTHILDMNERGARAIEGILNKGLMPSPITDTISGQARADLTNAERYWQTYIIRREALLQRVSV
;
A
#
# COMPACT_ATOMS: atom_id res chain seq x y z
N MET A 1 -19.32 31.44 -10.09
CA MET A 1 -19.58 30.36 -9.11
C MET A 1 -19.85 29.09 -9.89
N THR A 2 -18.93 28.14 -9.90
CA THR A 2 -19.22 26.78 -10.38
C THR A 2 -20.23 26.15 -9.44
N THR A 3 -21.36 25.70 -9.97
CA THR A 3 -22.34 24.94 -9.20
C THR A 3 -21.71 23.63 -8.74
N SER A 4 -22.16 23.08 -7.61
CA SER A 4 -21.69 21.80 -7.04
C SER A 4 -21.57 20.67 -8.10
N THR A 5 -22.48 20.66 -9.07
CA THR A 5 -22.47 19.73 -10.21
C THR A 5 -21.28 19.94 -11.15
N GLY A 6 -20.99 21.19 -11.54
CA GLY A 6 -19.87 21.49 -12.43
C GLY A 6 -18.50 21.19 -11.81
N GLU A 7 -18.38 21.38 -10.49
CA GLU A 7 -17.16 21.01 -9.76
C GLU A 7 -16.99 19.48 -9.66
N THR A 8 -18.08 18.75 -9.42
CA THR A 8 -18.07 17.28 -9.40
C THR A 8 -17.64 16.70 -10.75
N GLU A 9 -18.19 17.21 -11.85
CA GLU A 9 -17.82 16.79 -13.21
C GLU A 9 -16.35 17.08 -13.52
N ARG A 10 -15.85 18.25 -13.12
CA ARG A 10 -14.44 18.64 -13.27
C ARG A 10 -13.51 17.69 -12.51
N ILE A 11 -13.82 17.39 -11.26
CA ILE A 11 -13.04 16.45 -10.44
C ILE A 11 -13.06 15.06 -11.05
N ARG A 12 -14.24 14.57 -11.48
CA ARG A 12 -14.37 13.27 -12.14
C ARG A 12 -13.54 13.19 -13.41
N GLY A 13 -13.61 14.20 -14.26
CA GLY A 13 -12.83 14.28 -15.50
C GLY A 13 -11.33 14.27 -15.22
N TYR A 14 -10.88 15.03 -14.22
CA TYR A 14 -9.50 15.01 -13.76
C TYR A 14 -9.06 13.61 -13.30
N LEU A 15 -9.84 12.93 -12.45
CA LEU A 15 -9.50 11.60 -11.95
C LEU A 15 -9.42 10.56 -13.07
N ILE A 16 -10.34 10.60 -14.04
CA ILE A 16 -10.30 9.72 -15.22
C ILE A 16 -9.05 10.00 -16.06
N ALA A 17 -8.74 11.28 -16.32
CA ALA A 17 -7.55 11.65 -17.09
C ALA A 17 -6.26 11.20 -16.39
N GLN A 18 -6.18 11.30 -15.07
CA GLN A 18 -5.03 10.77 -14.30
C GLN A 18 -4.97 9.25 -14.34
N ALA A 19 -6.10 8.56 -14.16
CA ALA A 19 -6.17 7.10 -14.18
C ALA A 19 -5.77 6.52 -15.55
N ASN A 20 -6.10 7.23 -16.64
CA ASN A 20 -5.78 6.80 -18.00
C ASN A 20 -4.32 7.05 -18.42
N LYS A 21 -3.48 7.63 -17.56
CA LYS A 21 -2.06 7.87 -17.89
C LYS A 21 -1.24 6.58 -17.98
N LEU A 22 -1.62 5.56 -17.21
CA LEU A 22 -0.93 4.29 -17.14
C LEU A 22 -1.98 3.17 -17.18
N THR A 23 -1.72 2.17 -18.00
CA THR A 23 -2.46 0.92 -17.99
C THR A 23 -2.26 0.19 -16.65
N PRO A 24 -3.17 -0.73 -16.27
CA PRO A 24 -2.97 -1.57 -15.09
C PRO A 24 -1.63 -2.33 -15.09
N ALA A 25 -1.18 -2.78 -16.27
CA ALA A 25 0.11 -3.44 -16.42
C ALA A 25 1.31 -2.50 -16.16
N GLU A 26 1.26 -1.27 -16.66
CA GLU A 26 2.28 -0.25 -16.39
C GLU A 26 2.29 0.17 -14.93
N LEU A 27 1.12 0.31 -14.30
CA LEU A 27 1.01 0.57 -12.85
C LEU A 27 1.60 -0.58 -12.04
N ALA A 28 1.33 -1.83 -12.41
CA ALA A 28 1.90 -3.00 -11.74
C ALA A 28 3.44 -3.03 -11.88
N ALA A 29 3.97 -2.77 -13.09
CA ALA A 29 5.40 -2.68 -13.32
C ALA A 29 6.04 -1.56 -12.49
N LYS A 30 5.40 -0.39 -12.45
CA LYS A 30 5.87 0.74 -11.62
C LYS A 30 5.86 0.39 -10.13
N LEU A 31 4.79 -0.21 -9.62
CA LEU A 31 4.72 -0.61 -8.21
C LEU A 31 5.81 -1.61 -7.83
N ARG A 32 6.12 -2.58 -8.70
CA ARG A 32 7.24 -3.52 -8.48
C ARG A 32 8.57 -2.78 -8.41
N ALA A 33 8.83 -1.87 -9.36
CA ALA A 33 10.06 -1.10 -9.39
C ALA A 33 10.22 -0.18 -8.15
N ASP A 34 9.17 0.55 -7.79
CA ASP A 34 9.20 1.50 -6.67
C ASP A 34 9.34 0.80 -5.32
N THR A 35 8.88 -0.45 -5.19
CA THR A 35 8.87 -1.18 -3.92
C THR A 35 10.02 -2.17 -3.76
N ALA A 36 10.73 -2.49 -4.85
CA ALA A 36 11.92 -3.34 -4.82
C ALA A 36 13.00 -2.90 -3.82
N PRO A 37 13.30 -1.59 -3.63
CA PRO A 37 14.29 -1.15 -2.65
C PRO A 37 13.94 -1.48 -1.20
N LEU A 38 12.65 -1.70 -0.88
CA LEU A 38 12.23 -1.99 0.49
C LEU A 38 12.99 -3.21 1.04
N GLN A 39 13.12 -4.29 0.28
CA GLN A 39 13.83 -5.49 0.74
C GLN A 39 15.24 -5.18 1.26
N ALA A 40 16.02 -4.43 0.48
CA ALA A 40 17.39 -4.08 0.83
C ALA A 40 17.44 -3.12 2.04
N ILE A 41 16.54 -2.14 2.09
CA ILE A 41 16.43 -1.18 3.20
C ILE A 41 16.08 -1.92 4.50
N GLY A 42 15.13 -2.86 4.45
CA GLY A 42 14.78 -3.67 5.62
C GLY A 42 15.93 -4.55 6.09
N ALA A 43 16.63 -5.20 5.15
CA ALA A 43 17.77 -6.05 5.46
C ALA A 43 18.95 -5.30 6.08
N ALA A 44 19.05 -3.98 5.88
CA ALA A 44 20.08 -3.14 6.49
C ALA A 44 19.84 -2.88 7.99
N VAL A 45 18.63 -3.12 8.51
CA VAL A 45 18.30 -2.95 9.93
C VAL A 45 18.64 -4.25 10.69
N PRO A 46 19.52 -4.21 11.70
CA PRO A 46 19.81 -5.39 12.50
C PRO A 46 18.55 -5.95 13.17
N THR A 47 18.35 -7.27 13.11
CA THR A 47 17.17 -7.93 13.71
C THR A 47 16.97 -7.56 15.18
N ALA A 48 18.06 -7.43 15.96
CA ALA A 48 18.01 -7.07 17.37
C ALA A 48 17.40 -5.68 17.63
N HIS A 49 17.46 -4.78 16.65
CA HIS A 49 16.97 -3.40 16.74
C HIS A 49 15.75 -3.14 15.87
N PHE A 50 15.17 -4.18 15.25
CA PHE A 50 14.10 -4.02 14.28
C PHE A 50 12.82 -3.41 14.89
N ALA A 51 12.60 -3.65 16.18
CA ALA A 51 11.49 -3.11 16.96
C ALA A 51 11.87 -1.85 17.77
N ASP A 52 13.12 -1.42 17.73
CA ASP A 52 13.56 -0.25 18.48
C ASP A 52 13.18 1.02 17.72
N ARG A 53 12.54 1.96 18.41
CA ARG A 53 12.30 3.29 17.87
C ARG A 53 13.59 4.11 17.95
N PRO A 54 14.01 4.81 16.88
CA PRO A 54 15.20 5.65 16.93
C PRO A 54 15.06 6.82 17.92
N THR A 55 13.87 7.43 17.96
CA THR A 55 13.46 8.43 18.94
C THR A 55 12.00 8.17 19.35
N PRO A 56 11.52 8.72 20.49
CA PRO A 56 10.14 8.48 20.96
C PRO A 56 9.05 8.85 19.93
N ASP A 57 9.31 9.87 19.11
CA ASP A 57 8.39 10.42 18.12
C ASP A 57 8.51 9.76 16.73
N GLU A 58 9.52 8.91 16.54
CA GLU A 58 9.75 8.19 15.28
C GLU A 58 9.29 6.73 15.39
N TRP A 59 9.10 6.10 14.24
CA TRP A 59 8.71 4.69 14.17
C TRP A 59 9.95 3.79 14.09
N SER A 60 9.82 2.63 14.72
CA SER A 60 10.70 1.49 14.48
C SER A 60 10.51 0.95 13.06
N ALA A 61 11.48 0.17 12.58
CA ALA A 61 11.34 -0.53 11.31
C ALA A 61 10.12 -1.47 11.32
N ALA A 62 9.87 -2.17 12.43
CA ALA A 62 8.72 -3.06 12.58
C ALA A 62 7.37 -2.33 12.42
N GLU A 63 7.24 -1.12 12.97
CA GLU A 63 6.04 -0.30 12.82
C GLU A 63 5.86 0.20 11.38
N VAL A 64 6.93 0.68 10.73
CA VAL A 64 6.90 1.09 9.32
C VAL A 64 6.46 -0.08 8.43
N TYR A 65 7.08 -1.25 8.58
CA TYR A 65 6.74 -2.41 7.77
C TYR A 65 5.34 -2.95 8.06
N THR A 66 4.88 -2.89 9.30
CA THR A 66 3.50 -3.24 9.65
C THR A 66 2.52 -2.32 8.93
N HIS A 67 2.77 -1.01 8.95
CA HIS A 67 1.95 -0.05 8.24
C HIS A 67 1.91 -0.34 6.72
N ILE A 68 3.05 -0.66 6.11
CA ILE A 68 3.12 -1.07 4.69
C ILE A 68 2.25 -2.29 4.41
N LEU A 69 2.31 -3.33 5.26
CA LEU A 69 1.48 -4.53 5.12
C LEU A 69 0.00 -4.21 5.24
N ASP A 70 -0.39 -3.37 6.19
CA ASP A 70 -1.78 -3.00 6.42
C ASP A 70 -2.34 -2.18 5.24
N MET A 71 -1.55 -1.24 4.71
CA MET A 71 -1.94 -0.48 3.51
C MET A 71 -2.02 -1.38 2.27
N ASN A 72 -1.08 -2.33 2.12
CA ASN A 72 -1.13 -3.33 1.05
C ASN A 72 -2.43 -4.15 1.12
N GLU A 73 -2.78 -4.65 2.31
CA GLU A 73 -3.97 -5.46 2.51
C GLU A 73 -5.26 -4.67 2.30
N ARG A 74 -5.35 -3.44 2.83
CA ARG A 74 -6.53 -2.58 2.64
C ARG A 74 -6.76 -2.26 1.15
N GLY A 75 -5.71 -1.85 0.44
CA GLY A 75 -5.79 -1.55 -0.99
C GLY A 75 -6.20 -2.77 -1.80
N ALA A 76 -5.61 -3.93 -1.50
CA ALA A 76 -5.92 -5.17 -2.19
C ALA A 76 -7.37 -5.62 -1.95
N ARG A 77 -7.87 -5.56 -0.70
CA ARG A 77 -9.28 -5.84 -0.38
C ARG A 77 -10.24 -4.91 -1.09
N ALA A 78 -9.90 -3.62 -1.19
CA ALA A 78 -10.73 -2.64 -1.89
C ALA A 78 -10.86 -2.99 -3.37
N ILE A 79 -9.74 -3.24 -4.05
CA ILE A 79 -9.71 -3.61 -5.47
C ILE A 79 -10.44 -4.93 -5.69
N GLU A 80 -10.17 -5.95 -4.88
CA GLU A 80 -10.86 -7.24 -4.95
C GLU A 80 -12.37 -7.11 -4.67
N GLY A 81 -12.77 -6.24 -3.74
CA GLY A 81 -14.18 -5.95 -3.45
C GLY A 81 -14.91 -5.34 -4.65
N ILE A 82 -14.26 -4.39 -5.33
CA ILE A 82 -14.77 -3.80 -6.58
C ILE A 82 -14.89 -4.88 -7.65
N LEU A 83 -13.82 -5.63 -7.92
CA LEU A 83 -13.78 -6.62 -9.00
C LEU A 83 -14.72 -7.81 -8.78
N ASN A 84 -14.86 -8.29 -7.55
CA ASN A 84 -15.66 -9.48 -7.25
C ASN A 84 -17.14 -9.17 -7.03
N LYS A 85 -17.45 -8.00 -6.44
CA LYS A 85 -18.77 -7.72 -5.86
C LYS A 85 -19.32 -6.35 -6.24
N GLY A 86 -18.59 -5.53 -7.01
CA GLY A 86 -18.99 -4.16 -7.31
C GLY A 86 -19.08 -3.26 -6.07
N LEU A 87 -18.40 -3.63 -4.97
CA LEU A 87 -18.49 -2.89 -3.72
C LEU A 87 -17.63 -1.64 -3.77
N MET A 88 -18.20 -0.52 -3.29
CA MET A 88 -17.42 0.67 -3.05
C MET A 88 -16.46 0.44 -1.86
N PRO A 89 -15.19 0.85 -1.96
CA PRO A 89 -14.27 0.80 -0.84
C PRO A 89 -14.81 1.62 0.34
N SER A 90 -14.57 1.14 1.56
CA SER A 90 -14.78 1.97 2.75
C SER A 90 -13.88 3.23 2.67
N PRO A 91 -14.32 4.37 3.24
CA PRO A 91 -13.47 5.54 3.35
C PRO A 91 -12.13 5.19 3.99
N ILE A 92 -11.04 5.66 3.40
CA ILE A 92 -9.71 5.49 3.97
C ILE A 92 -9.59 6.42 5.18
N THR A 93 -9.28 5.86 6.34
CA THR A 93 -8.85 6.64 7.51
C THR A 93 -7.33 6.69 7.52
N ASP A 94 -6.78 7.89 7.74
CA ASP A 94 -5.34 8.12 7.90
C ASP A 94 -4.83 7.71 9.29
N THR A 95 -5.55 6.82 9.96
CA THR A 95 -5.23 6.38 11.32
C THR A 95 -4.15 5.31 11.25
N ILE A 96 -2.99 5.68 11.75
CA ILE A 96 -1.84 4.80 11.92
C ILE A 96 -2.01 4.06 13.25
N SER A 97 -1.86 2.73 13.24
CA SER A 97 -1.99 1.92 14.46
C SER A 97 -0.88 2.16 15.48
N GLY A 98 0.33 2.49 15.02
CA GLY A 98 1.53 2.55 15.86
C GLY A 98 1.89 1.20 16.48
N GLN A 99 1.42 0.10 15.87
CA GLN A 99 1.62 -1.26 16.35
C GLN A 99 2.47 -2.04 15.36
N ALA A 100 3.41 -2.85 15.89
CA ALA A 100 4.12 -3.86 15.12
C ALA A 100 3.36 -5.19 15.13
N ARG A 101 3.42 -5.96 14.04
CA ARG A 101 2.90 -7.34 14.04
C ARG A 101 3.75 -8.24 14.92
N ALA A 102 3.14 -8.81 15.96
CA ALA A 102 3.84 -9.60 16.97
C ALA A 102 4.47 -10.90 16.42
N ASP A 103 3.95 -11.43 15.32
CA ASP A 103 4.43 -12.66 14.66
C ASP A 103 5.57 -12.41 13.65
N LEU A 104 5.90 -11.15 13.34
CA LEU A 104 6.91 -10.79 12.37
C LEU A 104 8.10 -10.08 13.06
N THR A 105 9.20 -10.82 13.20
CA THR A 105 10.35 -10.39 14.02
C THR A 105 11.54 -9.84 13.23
N ASN A 106 11.50 -9.89 11.89
CA ASN A 106 12.59 -9.38 11.06
C ASN A 106 12.12 -8.94 9.66
N ALA A 107 12.94 -8.14 8.99
CA ALA A 107 12.66 -7.58 7.67
C ALA A 107 12.28 -8.61 6.61
N GLU A 108 12.97 -9.76 6.59
CA GLU A 108 12.72 -10.79 5.58
C GLU A 108 11.30 -11.36 5.72
N ARG A 109 10.82 -11.59 6.95
CA ARG A 109 9.45 -12.05 7.20
C ARG A 109 8.40 -11.03 6.74
N TYR A 110 8.65 -9.75 7.00
CA TYR A 110 7.78 -8.67 6.50
C TYR A 110 7.79 -8.61 4.96
N TRP A 111 8.96 -8.67 4.34
CA TRP A 111 9.11 -8.63 2.89
C TRP A 111 8.41 -9.81 2.19
N GLN A 112 8.60 -11.03 2.69
CA GLN A 112 7.93 -12.21 2.15
C GLN A 112 6.40 -12.10 2.27
N THR A 113 5.91 -11.62 3.42
CA THR A 113 4.46 -11.38 3.61
C THR A 113 3.94 -10.33 2.62
N TYR A 114 4.71 -9.26 2.41
CA TYR A 114 4.39 -8.18 1.48
C TYR A 114 4.31 -8.68 0.04
N ILE A 115 5.37 -9.34 -0.44
CA ILE A 115 5.52 -9.69 -1.86
C ILE A 115 4.53 -10.78 -2.28
N ILE A 116 4.28 -11.79 -1.43
CA ILE A 116 3.28 -12.84 -1.68
C ILE A 116 1.90 -12.19 -1.91
N ARG A 117 1.49 -11.31 -0.99
CA ARG A 117 0.17 -10.66 -1.09
C ARG A 117 0.08 -9.71 -2.27
N ARG A 118 1.14 -8.92 -2.50
CA ARG A 118 1.21 -7.92 -3.57
C ARG A 118 1.17 -8.59 -4.94
N GLU A 119 1.99 -9.60 -5.18
CA GLU A 119 2.07 -10.27 -6.49
C GLU A 119 0.79 -11.03 -6.83
N ALA A 120 0.13 -11.65 -5.85
CA ALA A 120 -1.17 -12.26 -6.05
C ALA A 120 -2.22 -11.25 -6.56
N LEU A 121 -2.22 -10.02 -6.02
CA LEU A 121 -3.07 -8.95 -6.53
C LEU A 121 -2.63 -8.48 -7.93
N LEU A 122 -1.34 -8.20 -8.11
CA LEU A 122 -0.83 -7.67 -9.39
C LEU A 122 -1.10 -8.62 -10.54
N GLN A 123 -0.82 -9.92 -10.37
CA GLN A 123 -1.12 -10.95 -11.36
C GLN A 123 -2.59 -10.98 -11.76
N ARG A 124 -3.50 -10.65 -10.85
CA ARG A 124 -4.93 -10.61 -11.13
C ARG A 124 -5.35 -9.37 -11.94
N VAL A 125 -4.68 -8.24 -11.75
CA VAL A 125 -5.10 -6.95 -12.33
C VAL A 125 -4.27 -6.51 -13.54
N SER A 126 -3.13 -7.15 -13.80
CA SER A 126 -2.19 -6.78 -14.86
C SER A 126 -2.25 -7.69 -16.09
N VAL A 127 -3.33 -8.46 -16.27
CA VAL A 127 -3.54 -9.36 -17.41
C VAL A 127 -4.23 -8.64 -18.55
#